data_AF-A0A917PML6-F1
#
_entry.id   AF-A0A917PML6-F1
#
_cell.length_a   1.000
_cell.length_b   1.000
_cell.length_c   1.000
_cell.angle_alpha   90.00
_cell.angle_beta   90.00
_cell.angle_gamma   90.00
#
_symmetry.space_group_name_H-M   'P 1'
#
loop_
_entity.id
_entity.type
_entity.pdbx_description
1 polymer ?
#
loop_
_entity_poly.entity_id
_entity_poly.type
_entity_poly.pdbx_seq_one_letter_code
_entity_poly.pdbx_strand_id
1 'polypeptide(L)'
;MARRLELRALPGFQQDIDALPDLQTRKMVLDQLVLVRDGKRTGVKLDARVATADLGDCYKLYFDPDGSGKPRFRLVYRYTPDEVQAVAIEAVAVGRRENLDAYLRAAENLGRGGEVP
;
A
#
# COMPACT_ATOMS: atom_id res chain seq x y z
N MET A 1 -24.80 7.07 -4.89
CA MET A 1 -23.51 7.76 -4.78
C MET A 1 -22.51 6.82 -4.11
N ALA A 2 -21.32 6.64 -4.67
CA ALA A 2 -20.28 5.84 -4.00
C ALA A 2 -19.83 6.56 -2.72
N ARG A 3 -19.76 5.85 -1.60
CA ARG A 3 -19.29 6.38 -0.32
C ARG A 3 -17.81 6.75 -0.47
N ARG A 4 -17.47 8.03 -0.35
CA ARG A 4 -16.08 8.49 -0.39
C ARG A 4 -15.44 8.16 0.95
N LEU A 5 -14.42 7.30 0.93
CA LEU A 5 -13.66 6.96 2.13
C LEU A 5 -12.74 8.12 2.53
N GLU A 6 -12.45 8.26 3.82
CA GLU A 6 -11.34 9.12 4.25
C GLU A 6 -10.00 8.52 3.79
N LEU A 7 -8.99 9.38 3.58
CA LEU A 7 -7.63 8.92 3.32
C LEU A 7 -6.78 9.17 4.56
N ARG A 8 -6.16 8.12 5.08
CA ARG A 8 -5.18 8.17 6.17
C ARG A 8 -3.87 7.57 5.69
N ALA A 9 -2.77 7.91 6.34
CA ALA A 9 -1.46 7.33 6.06
C ALA A 9 -0.76 7.02 7.38
N LEU A 10 -0.11 5.85 7.45
CA LEU A 10 0.79 5.55 8.55
C LEU A 10 2.02 6.47 8.47
N PRO A 11 2.65 6.84 9.60
CA PRO A 11 3.82 7.71 9.59
C PRO A 11 4.96 7.22 8.68
N GLY A 12 5.21 5.90 8.67
CA GLY A 12 6.23 5.29 7.81
C GLY A 12 5.92 5.35 6.30
N PHE A 13 4.64 5.51 5.92
CA PHE A 13 4.24 5.66 4.52
C PHE A 13 4.81 6.94 3.89
N GLN A 14 4.96 8.02 4.66
CA GLN A 14 5.56 9.25 4.15
C GLN A 14 7.05 9.03 3.82
N GLN A 15 7.77 8.32 4.69
CA GLN A 15 9.18 7.99 4.46
C GLN A 15 9.35 7.11 3.21
N ASP A 16 8.42 6.17 3.01
CA ASP A 16 8.37 5.33 1.81
C ASP A 16 8.19 6.16 0.53
N ILE A 17 7.30 7.16 0.53
CA ILE A 17 7.12 8.08 -0.60
C ILE A 17 8.44 8.83 -0.87
N ASP A 18 9.10 9.31 0.17
CA ASP A 18 10.33 10.09 0.04
C ASP A 18 11.51 9.25 -0.47
N ALA A 19 11.47 7.93 -0.25
CA ALA A 19 12.42 6.96 -0.80
C ALA A 19 12.15 6.57 -2.27
N LEU A 20 11.01 6.97 -2.86
CA LEU A 20 10.74 6.70 -4.27
C LEU A 20 11.68 7.50 -5.19
N PRO A 21 12.10 6.91 -6.32
CA PRO A 21 13.24 7.39 -7.10
C PRO A 21 13.01 8.74 -7.79
N ASP A 22 11.77 9.07 -8.11
CA ASP A 22 11.44 10.27 -8.87
C ASP A 22 10.04 10.80 -8.53
N LEU A 23 9.81 12.06 -8.91
CA LEU A 23 8.55 12.76 -8.66
C LEU A 23 7.36 12.11 -9.38
N GLN A 24 7.58 11.48 -10.54
CA GLN A 24 6.50 10.86 -11.31
C GLN A 24 5.96 9.64 -10.55
N THR A 25 6.84 8.83 -9.99
CA THR A 25 6.52 7.67 -9.14
C THR A 25 5.78 8.09 -7.88
N ARG A 26 6.24 9.18 -7.23
CA ARG A 26 5.57 9.76 -6.05
C ARG A 26 4.16 10.25 -6.38
N LYS A 27 3.98 10.96 -7.49
CA LYS A 27 2.66 11.42 -7.93
C LYS A 27 1.73 10.24 -8.22
N MET A 28 2.24 9.24 -8.94
CA MET A 28 1.43 8.09 -9.33
C MET A 28 0.91 7.29 -8.13
N VAL A 29 1.70 7.11 -7.06
CA VAL A 29 1.19 6.41 -5.86
C VAL A 29 0.06 7.18 -5.18
N LEU A 30 0.15 8.52 -5.12
CA LEU A 30 -0.92 9.36 -4.59
C LEU A 30 -2.18 9.30 -5.47
N ASP A 31 -2.01 9.31 -6.79
CA ASP A 31 -3.11 9.14 -7.74
C ASP A 31 -3.79 7.78 -7.55
N GLN A 32 -3.01 6.72 -7.31
CA GLN A 32 -3.58 5.41 -7.01
C GLN A 32 -4.43 5.43 -5.74
N LEU A 33 -3.94 6.01 -4.66
CA LEU A 33 -4.69 6.15 -3.42
C LEU A 33 -6.02 6.89 -3.61
N VAL A 34 -6.01 7.97 -4.39
CA VAL A 34 -7.23 8.71 -4.76
C VAL A 34 -8.21 7.84 -5.54
N LEU A 35 -7.74 7.03 -6.49
CA LEU A 35 -8.59 6.11 -7.24
C LEU A 35 -9.21 5.03 -6.36
N VAL A 36 -8.47 4.50 -5.38
CA VAL A 36 -9.04 3.54 -4.42
C VAL A 36 -10.07 4.20 -3.53
N ARG A 37 -9.77 5.40 -3.00
CA ARG A 37 -10.68 6.17 -2.14
C ARG A 37 -12.01 6.46 -2.81
N ASP A 38 -11.98 6.77 -4.11
CA ASP A 38 -13.16 7.07 -4.90
C ASP A 38 -13.85 5.81 -5.45
N GLY A 39 -13.37 4.61 -5.09
CA GLY A 39 -13.95 3.32 -5.52
C GLY A 39 -13.72 3.00 -7.00
N LYS A 40 -12.82 3.72 -7.68
CA LYS A 40 -12.50 3.56 -9.10
C LYS A 40 -11.47 2.48 -9.36
N ARG A 41 -10.71 2.09 -8.33
CA ARG A 41 -9.70 1.04 -8.39
C ARG A 41 -9.70 0.24 -7.10
N THR A 42 -9.46 -1.07 -7.19
CA THR A 42 -9.33 -1.93 -6.02
C THR A 42 -8.09 -2.81 -6.19
N GLY A 43 -7.35 -2.99 -5.10
CA GLY A 43 -6.21 -3.88 -5.04
C GLY A 43 -6.59 -5.34 -4.92
N VAL A 44 -5.56 -6.18 -4.84
CA VAL A 44 -5.69 -7.62 -4.56
C VAL A 44 -5.45 -7.83 -3.08
N LYS A 45 -6.35 -8.52 -2.38
CA LYS A 45 -6.17 -8.87 -0.96
C LYS A 45 -4.87 -9.66 -0.78
N LEU A 46 -4.14 -9.36 0.28
CA LEU A 46 -2.93 -10.10 0.65
C LEU A 46 -3.34 -11.32 1.48
N ASP A 47 -2.59 -12.40 1.30
CA ASP A 47 -2.68 -13.56 2.17
C ASP A 47 -1.73 -13.38 3.35
N ALA A 48 -2.09 -13.93 4.51
CA ALA A 48 -1.14 -14.09 5.61
C ALA A 48 0.01 -15.01 5.17
N ARG A 49 1.25 -14.54 5.32
CA ARG A 49 2.45 -15.33 4.96
C ARG A 49 3.49 -15.19 6.05
N VAL A 50 4.03 -16.32 6.51
CA VAL A 50 5.06 -16.36 7.58
C VAL A 50 6.27 -15.48 7.26
N ALA A 51 6.66 -15.39 5.97
CA ALA A 51 7.84 -14.63 5.54
C ALA A 51 7.71 -13.10 5.56
N THR A 52 6.50 -12.54 5.67
CA THR A 52 6.27 -11.07 5.57
C THR A 52 5.42 -10.53 6.72
N ALA A 53 5.35 -11.28 7.84
CA ALA A 53 4.36 -11.09 8.89
C ALA A 53 2.89 -11.21 8.37
N ASP A 54 1.93 -11.10 9.29
CA ASP A 54 0.52 -11.12 8.93
C ASP A 54 0.11 -9.80 8.26
N LEU A 55 -0.20 -9.88 6.96
CA LEU A 55 -0.73 -8.78 6.15
C LEU A 55 -2.12 -9.11 5.60
N GLY A 56 -2.85 -10.06 6.18
CA GLY A 56 -4.12 -10.57 5.66
C GLY A 56 -5.27 -9.55 5.60
N ASP A 57 -5.16 -8.45 6.35
CA ASP A 57 -6.08 -7.30 6.32
C ASP A 57 -5.72 -6.25 5.24
N CYS A 58 -4.60 -6.43 4.55
CA CYS A 58 -4.06 -5.47 3.58
C CYS A 58 -4.36 -5.88 2.13
N TYR A 59 -4.26 -4.90 1.23
CA TYR A 59 -4.42 -5.02 -0.21
C TYR A 59 -3.18 -4.47 -0.89
N LYS A 60 -2.83 -5.06 -2.03
CA LYS A 60 -1.74 -4.59 -2.89
C LYS A 60 -2.25 -4.04 -4.21
N LEU A 61 -1.58 -3.01 -4.70
CA LEU A 61 -1.72 -2.49 -6.06
C LEU A 61 -0.36 -2.40 -6.74
N TYR A 62 -0.30 -2.93 -7.96
CA TYR A 62 0.84 -2.76 -8.84
C TYR A 62 0.71 -1.44 -9.61
N PHE A 63 1.80 -0.69 -9.68
CA PHE A 63 1.88 0.52 -10.48
C PHE A 63 3.30 0.73 -11.01
N ASP A 64 3.39 1.47 -12.12
CA ASP A 64 4.64 1.89 -12.72
C ASP A 64 4.38 3.08 -13.65
N PRO A 65 5.08 4.21 -13.49
CA PRO A 65 4.89 5.36 -14.36
C PRO A 65 5.30 5.13 -15.82
N ASP A 66 6.24 4.20 -16.06
CA ASP A 66 6.76 3.87 -17.38
C ASP A 66 5.72 3.05 -18.18
N GLY A 67 5.01 2.14 -17.50
CA GLY A 67 3.93 1.34 -18.11
C GLY A 67 4.35 0.35 -19.21
N SER A 68 5.61 0.40 -19.66
CA SER A 68 6.16 -0.41 -20.76
C SER A 68 6.51 -1.85 -20.39
N GLY A 69 6.41 -2.23 -19.11
CA GLY A 69 6.84 -3.54 -18.62
C GLY A 69 6.16 -4.01 -17.33
N LYS A 70 6.78 -4.98 -16.66
CA LYS A 70 6.28 -5.49 -15.37
C LYS A 70 6.31 -4.35 -14.35
N PRO A 71 5.21 -4.08 -13.62
CA PRO A 71 5.20 -2.97 -12.69
C PRO A 71 6.26 -3.11 -11.60
N ARG A 72 7.12 -2.09 -11.46
CA ARG A 72 8.26 -2.09 -10.55
C ARG A 72 7.89 -1.74 -9.12
N PHE A 73 6.71 -1.18 -8.87
CA PHE A 73 6.30 -0.72 -7.55
C PHE A 73 5.02 -1.40 -7.06
N ARG A 74 4.87 -1.43 -5.74
CA ARG A 74 3.67 -1.88 -5.04
C ARG A 74 3.26 -0.85 -4.01
N LEU A 75 1.97 -0.52 -4.02
CA LEU A 75 1.29 0.17 -2.94
C LEU A 75 0.58 -0.87 -2.07
N VAL A 76 0.76 -0.78 -0.76
CA VAL A 76 0.03 -1.56 0.25
C VAL A 76 -0.87 -0.60 1.02
N TYR A 77 -2.13 -0.98 1.14
CA TYR A 77 -3.14 -0.22 1.88
C TYR A 77 -4.10 -1.18 2.59
N ARG A 78 -4.88 -0.67 3.55
CA ARG A 78 -5.98 -1.43 4.16
C ARG A 78 -7.24 -0.58 4.30
N TYR A 79 -8.37 -1.26 4.40
CA TYR A 79 -9.62 -0.62 4.78
C TYR A 79 -9.73 -0.59 6.30
N THR A 80 -10.19 0.52 6.86
CA THR A 80 -10.40 0.64 8.31
C THR A 80 -11.87 0.97 8.61
N PRO A 81 -12.50 0.30 9.60
CA PRO A 81 -11.94 -0.78 10.42
C PRO A 81 -11.72 -2.10 9.66
N ASP A 82 -12.48 -2.37 8.60
CA ASP A 82 -12.37 -3.55 7.73
C ASP A 82 -12.97 -3.26 6.34
N GLU A 83 -12.91 -4.24 5.42
CA GLU A 83 -13.39 -4.08 4.04
C GLU A 83 -14.92 -3.90 3.90
N VAL A 84 -15.70 -4.39 4.86
CA VAL A 84 -17.17 -4.38 4.83
C VAL A 84 -17.71 -3.08 5.43
N GLN A 85 -17.13 -2.64 6.55
CA GLN A 85 -17.52 -1.46 7.31
C GLN A 85 -16.62 -0.25 7.03
N ALA A 86 -15.79 -0.31 5.98
CA ALA A 86 -14.79 0.69 5.65
C ALA A 86 -15.34 2.12 5.72
N VAL A 87 -14.69 2.96 6.52
CA VAL A 87 -14.92 4.41 6.55
C VAL A 87 -13.69 5.17 6.04
N ALA A 88 -12.52 4.54 6.08
CA ALA A 88 -11.29 5.09 5.57
C ALA A 88 -10.44 4.05 4.83
N ILE A 89 -9.56 4.55 3.98
CA ILE A 89 -8.41 3.83 3.44
C ILE A 89 -7.18 4.33 4.18
N GLU A 90 -6.42 3.41 4.72
CA GLU A 90 -5.12 3.70 5.33
C GLU A 90 -4.01 3.24 4.39
N ALA A 91 -3.20 4.20 3.94
CA ALA A 91 -1.98 3.94 3.20
C ALA A 91 -0.93 3.39 4.17
N VAL A 92 -0.49 2.16 3.89
CA VAL A 92 0.37 1.40 4.81
C VAL A 92 1.83 1.51 4.40
N ALA A 93 2.14 1.14 3.15
CA ALA A 93 3.52 1.18 2.64
C ALA A 93 3.55 1.35 1.12
N VAL A 94 4.66 1.88 0.61
CA VAL A 94 4.98 1.85 -0.81
C VAL A 94 6.44 1.45 -1.01
N GLY A 95 6.71 0.63 -2.02
CA GLY A 95 8.07 0.19 -2.27
C GLY A 95 8.23 -0.53 -3.60
N ARG A 96 9.44 -1.05 -3.82
CA ARG A 96 9.76 -1.89 -4.96
C ARG A 96 9.00 -3.22 -4.87
N ARG A 97 8.72 -3.77 -6.05
CA ARG A 97 8.15 -5.12 -6.21
C ARG A 97 9.17 -6.20 -5.82
N GLU A 98 10.43 -5.95 -6.11
CA GLU A 98 11.57 -6.85 -5.91
C GLU A 98 11.88 -7.02 -4.43
N ASN A 99 12.48 -8.16 -4.08
CA ASN A 99 12.97 -8.46 -2.72
C ASN A 99 11.94 -8.30 -1.59
N LEU A 100 10.65 -8.34 -1.91
CA LEU A 100 9.54 -8.15 -0.96
C LEU A 100 9.55 -6.78 -0.25
N ASP A 101 10.28 -5.78 -0.78
CA ASP A 101 10.50 -4.46 -0.15
C ASP A 101 9.20 -3.81 0.34
N ALA A 102 8.18 -3.70 -0.53
CA ALA A 102 6.90 -3.12 -0.12
C ALA A 102 6.16 -3.87 1.00
N TYR A 103 6.40 -5.19 1.15
CA TYR A 103 5.78 -5.97 2.23
C TYR A 103 6.56 -5.88 3.53
N LEU A 104 7.89 -5.83 3.47
CA LEU A 104 8.74 -5.62 4.63
C LEU A 104 8.44 -4.25 5.27
N ARG A 105 8.37 -3.20 4.44
CA ARG A 105 7.93 -1.85 4.87
C ARG A 105 6.53 -1.87 5.46
N ALA A 106 5.60 -2.62 4.87
CA ALA A 106 4.23 -2.72 5.41
C ALA A 106 4.23 -3.36 6.80
N ALA A 107 4.97 -4.45 6.99
CA ALA A 107 5.10 -5.10 8.29
C ALA A 107 5.73 -4.16 9.33
N GLU A 108 6.78 -3.44 8.97
CA GLU A 108 7.43 -2.44 9.84
C GLU A 108 6.48 -1.30 10.20
N ASN A 109 5.84 -0.67 9.21
CA ASN A 109 4.92 0.46 9.41
C ASN A 109 3.70 0.07 10.27
N LEU A 110 3.27 -1.19 10.21
CA LEU A 110 2.18 -1.73 11.03
C LEU A 110 2.64 -2.20 12.43
N GLY A 111 3.94 -2.18 12.73
CA GLY A 111 4.50 -2.73 13.97
C GLY A 111 4.40 -4.26 14.06
N ARG A 112 4.30 -4.94 12.91
CA ARG A 112 4.19 -6.41 12.77
C ARG A 112 5.51 -7.07 12.36
N GLY A 113 6.53 -6.28 12.05
CA GLY A 113 7.90 -6.77 11.95
C GLY A 113 8.37 -7.19 13.34
N GLY A 114 8.50 -8.49 13.57
CA GLY A 114 9.08 -8.98 14.81
C GLY A 114 10.54 -8.54 14.93
N GLU A 115 10.99 -8.28 16.16
CA GLU A 115 12.41 -8.42 16.51
C GLU A 115 12.88 -9.75 15.95
N VAL A 116 13.92 -9.71 15.11
CA VAL A 116 14.71 -10.91 14.85
C VAL A 116 15.37 -11.26 16.18
N PRO A 117 15.10 -12.43 16.78
CA PRO A 117 15.83 -12.84 17.98
C PRO A 117 17.34 -12.98 17.70
#